data_AF-A0A354IT68-F1
#
_entry.id   AF-A0A354IT68-F1
#
_cell.length_a   1.000
_cell.length_b   1.000
_cell.length_c   1.000
_cell.angle_alpha   90.00
_cell.angle_beta   90.00
_cell.angle_gamma   90.00
#
_symmetry.space_group_name_H-M   'P 1'
#
loop_
_entity.id
_entity.type
_entity.pdbx_description
1 polymer ?
#
loop_
_entity_poly.entity_id
_entity_poly.type
_entity_poly.pdbx_seq_one_letter_code
_entity_poly.pdbx_strand_id
1 'polypeptide(L)' 'MQLPEERRRLILDAVEREGKVLAAELATRLGASEDTVRRDLRDLDNAGLLRRVHG' A
#
# COMPACT_ATOMS: atom_id res chain seq x y z
N MET A 1 16.28 6.51 -3.25
CA MET A 1 15.50 5.27 -3.46
C MET A 1 14.79 4.98 -2.15
N GLN A 2 13.45 5.10 -2.09
CA GLN A 2 12.69 4.76 -0.89
C GLN A 2 12.76 3.23 -0.68
N LEU A 3 13.13 2.78 0.52
CA LEU A 3 13.18 1.36 0.85
C LEU A 3 11.77 0.74 0.73
N PRO A 4 11.61 -0.41 0.08
CA PRO A 4 10.30 -1.06 -0.08
C PRO A 4 9.59 -1.32 1.26
N GLU A 5 10.35 -1.65 2.30
CA GLU A 5 9.81 -1.92 3.65
C GLU A 5 9.20 -0.68 4.30
N GLU A 6 9.87 0.47 4.17
CA GLU A 6 9.36 1.75 4.69
C GLU A 6 8.05 2.13 4.00
N ARG A 7 7.98 1.96 2.68
CA ARG A 7 6.76 2.24 1.91
C ARG A 7 5.61 1.33 2.33
N ARG A 8 5.88 0.04 2.51
CA ARG A 8 4.88 -0.93 2.99
C ARG A 8 4.36 -0.56 4.38
N ARG A 9 5.22 -0.10 5.27
CA ARG A 9 4.81 0.37 6.59
C ARG A 9 3.89 1.59 6.51
N LEU A 10 4.23 2.56 5.67
CA LEU A 10 3.35 3.72 5.42
C LEU A 10 1.99 3.32 4.83
N ILE A 11 1.96 2.30 3.97
CA ILE A 11 0.71 1.75 3.42
C ILE A 11 -0.15 1.14 4.53
N LEU A 12 0.42 0.31 5.40
CA LEU A 12 -0.30 -0.30 6.52
C LEU A 12 -0.84 0.77 7.47
N ASP A 13 -0.01 1.73 7.85
CA ASP A 13 -0.38 2.87 8.68
C ASP A 13 -1.57 3.66 8.10
N ALA A 14 -1.57 3.88 6.78
CA ALA A 14 -2.68 4.56 6.11
C ALA A 14 -3.97 3.72 6.17
N VAL A 15 -3.87 2.41 5.91
CA VAL A 15 -5.02 1.48 6.02
C VAL A 15 -5.55 1.44 7.45
N GLU A 16 -4.70 1.38 8.47
CA GLU A 16 -5.13 1.34 9.87
C GLU A 16 -5.83 2.64 10.29
N ARG A 17 -5.35 3.79 9.83
CA ARG A 17 -5.95 5.09 10.16
C ARG A 17 -7.24 5.39 9.41
N GLU A 18 -7.32 5.01 8.14
CA GLU A 18 -8.44 5.37 7.25
C GLU A 18 -9.45 4.23 7.07
N GLY A 19 -9.12 3.02 7.52
CA GLY A 19 -9.90 1.79 7.39
C GLY A 19 -9.89 1.19 5.97
N LYS A 20 -9.79 2.04 4.94
CA LYS A 20 -9.64 1.67 3.53
C LYS A 20 -8.90 2.76 2.78
N VAL A 21 -8.12 2.37 1.79
CA VAL A 21 -7.38 3.30 0.92
C VAL A 21 -7.38 2.80 -0.51
N LEU A 22 -7.31 3.73 -1.47
CA LEU A 22 -7.16 3.40 -2.88
C LEU A 22 -5.68 3.39 -3.27
N ALA A 23 -5.30 2.48 -4.17
CA ALA A 23 -3.93 2.40 -4.69
C ALA A 23 -3.50 3.72 -5.37
N ALA A 24 -4.41 4.38 -6.09
CA ALA A 24 -4.18 5.67 -6.74
C ALA A 24 -3.87 6.79 -5.73
N GLU A 25 -4.57 6.80 -4.59
CA GLU A 25 -4.34 7.79 -3.53
C GLU A 25 -3.00 7.56 -2.85
N LEU A 26 -2.70 6.30 -2.50
CA LEU A 26 -1.41 5.91 -1.95
C LEU A 26 -0.25 6.25 -2.90
N ALA A 27 -0.42 6.02 -4.21
CA ALA A 27 0.57 6.37 -5.23
C ALA A 27 0.90 7.86 -5.20
N THR A 28 -0.13 8.70 -5.18
CA THR A 28 0.01 10.16 -5.08
C THR A 28 0.69 10.58 -3.78
N ARG A 29 0.25 10.02 -2.64
CA ARG A 29 0.78 10.38 -1.31
C ARG A 29 2.24 9.94 -1.11
N LEU A 30 2.60 8.78 -1.65
CA LEU A 30 3.93 8.18 -1.47
C LEU A 30 4.91 8.59 -2.58
N GLY A 31 4.46 9.36 -3.58
CA GLY A 31 5.29 9.71 -4.74
C GLY A 31 5.75 8.49 -5.55
N ALA A 32 4.95 7.42 -5.56
CA ALA A 32 5.25 6.16 -6.23
C ALA A 32 4.27 5.93 -7.39
N SER A 33 4.66 5.09 -8.36
CA SER A 33 3.74 4.66 -9.41
C SER A 33 2.65 3.76 -8.83
N GLU A 34 1.45 3.82 -9.40
CA GLU A 34 0.33 2.98 -8.98
C GLU A 34 0.65 1.47 -9.10
N ASP A 35 1.41 1.07 -10.12
CA ASP A 35 1.95 -0.30 -10.25
C ASP A 35 2.79 -0.71 -9.04
N THR A 36 3.71 0.16 -8.60
CA THR A 36 4.56 -0.09 -7.43
C THR A 36 3.71 -0.27 -6.18
N VAL A 37 2.74 0.60 -5.97
CA VAL A 37 1.81 0.50 -4.83
C VAL A 37 0.96 -0.76 -4.91
N ARG A 38 0.43 -1.13 -6.08
CA ARG A 38 -0.32 -2.39 -6.27
C ARG A 38 0.54 -3.60 -5.94
N ARG A 39 1.83 -3.59 -6.31
CA ARG A 39 2.76 -4.67 -5.98
C ARG A 39 2.99 -4.76 -4.47
N ASP A 40 3.20 -3.64 -3.79
CA ASP A 40 3.34 -3.63 -2.33
C ASP A 40 2.06 -4.07 -1.62
N LEU A 41 0.89 -3.61 -2.08
CA LEU A 41 -0.40 -4.06 -1.57
C LEU A 41 -0.58 -5.57 -1.75
N ARG A 42 -0.13 -6.13 -2.87
CA ARG A 42 -0.18 -7.57 -3.13
C ARG A 42 0.76 -8.33 -2.20
N ASP A 43 1.98 -7.84 -2.00
CA ASP A 43 2.95 -8.47 -1.10
C ASP A 43 2.45 -8.46 0.35
N LEU A 44 1.83 -7.36 0.78
CA LEU A 44 1.22 -7.22 2.11
C LEU A 44 -0.02 -8.12 2.29
N ASP A 45 -0.85 -8.26 1.25
CA ASP A 45 -2.00 -9.17 1.25
C ASP A 45 -1.54 -10.64 1.33
N ASN A 46 -0.55 -11.02 0.53
CA ASN A 46 0.08 -12.34 0.57
C ASN A 46 0.71 -12.63 1.95
N ALA A 47 1.21 -11.61 2.64
CA ALA A 47 1.74 -11.72 4.00
C ALA A 47 0.66 -11.75 5.09
N GLY A 48 -0.62 -11.58 4.74
CA GLY A 48 -1.75 -11.54 5.67
C GLY A 48 -1.83 -10.26 6.50
N LEU A 49 -1.10 -9.20 6.11
CA LEU A 49 -1.03 -7.93 6.83
C LEU A 49 -2.13 -6.95 6.41
N LEU A 50 -2.70 -7.15 5.22
CA LEU A 50 -3.89 -6.43 4.77
C LEU A 50 -4.80 -7.35 3.98
N ARG A 51 -6.01 -6.87 3.67
CA ARG A 51 -6.94 -7.57 2.80
C ARG A 51 -7.37 -6.68 1.65
N ARG A 52 -7.12 -7.11 0.42
CA ARG A 52 -7.63 -6.43 -0.77
C ARG A 52 -9.10 -6.77 -0.98
N VAL A 53 -9.93 -5.74 -1.12
CA VAL A 53 -11.38 -5.85 -1.35
C VAL A 53 -11.80 -5.60 -2.80
N HIS A 54 -11.01 -4.82 -3.53
CA HIS A 54 -11.20 -4.57 -4.96
C HIS A 54 -9.95 -5.06 -5.71
N GLY A 55 -10.15 -6.12 -6.49
CA GLY A 55 -9.15 -6.77 -7.34
C GLY A 55 -8.76 -5.89 -8.50
#